data_AF-A0AA39YLF0-F1
#
_entry.id   AF-A0AA39YLF0-F1
#
_cell.length_a   1.000
_cell.length_b   1.000
_cell.length_c   1.000
_cell.angle_alpha   90.00
_cell.angle_beta   90.00
_cell.angle_gamma   90.00
#
_symmetry.space_group_name_H-M   'P 1'
#
loop_
_entity.id
_entity.type
_entity.pdbx_description
1 polymer ?
#
loop_
_entity_poly.entity_id
_entity_poly.type
_entity_poly.pdbx_seq_one_letter_code
_entity_poly.pdbx_strand_id
1 'polypeptide(L)'
;MRHLGLTTFLLGLLPATIASPIENHCDTPAECAVILCPTNHQCIVRNGKGTCVPIGGSVCGPTICAQGLVCCNASCGTCTKPGMACTQQACLGPQCGKIYCPFGETCCNPSCGYCVKPGGGCTKELCL
;
A
#
# COMPACT_ATOMS: atom_id res chain seq x y z
N MET A 1 49.55 60.30 -5.24
CA MET A 1 48.47 60.44 -6.25
C MET A 1 47.51 59.27 -6.08
N ARG A 2 46.22 59.60 -6.06
CA ARG A 2 45.02 58.76 -5.98
C ARG A 2 45.17 57.29 -6.38
N HIS A 3 44.69 56.37 -5.54
CA HIS A 3 43.93 55.22 -6.02
C HIS A 3 42.78 54.92 -5.06
N LEU A 4 41.58 55.35 -5.49
CA LEU A 4 40.30 54.80 -5.06
C LEU A 4 40.27 53.31 -5.44
N GLY A 5 40.10 52.42 -4.47
CA GLY A 5 39.87 50.99 -4.68
C GLY A 5 38.51 50.61 -4.13
N LEU A 6 37.53 50.50 -5.04
CA LEU A 6 36.13 50.12 -4.81
C LEU A 6 35.99 48.90 -3.88
N THR A 7 35.26 49.05 -2.78
CA THR A 7 34.70 47.93 -2.02
C THR A 7 33.56 47.31 -2.82
N THR A 8 33.86 46.22 -3.53
CA THR A 8 32.86 45.42 -4.23
C THR A 8 32.00 44.69 -3.19
N PHE A 9 30.81 45.23 -2.90
CA PHE A 9 29.76 44.50 -2.19
C PHE A 9 29.34 43.33 -3.10
N LEU A 10 29.84 42.12 -2.83
CA LEU A 10 29.26 40.91 -3.40
C LEU A 10 27.85 40.79 -2.83
N LEU A 11 26.87 41.17 -3.65
CA LEU A 11 25.46 40.89 -3.46
C LEU A 11 25.31 39.36 -3.42
N GLY A 12 25.14 38.80 -2.22
CA GLY A 12 24.85 37.39 -2.05
C GLY A 12 23.55 37.05 -2.76
N LEU A 13 23.64 36.32 -3.87
CA LEU A 13 22.50 35.60 -4.43
C LEU A 13 22.20 34.45 -3.48
N LEU A 14 21.32 34.69 -2.51
CA LEU A 14 20.60 33.61 -1.85
C LEU A 14 19.77 32.93 -2.95
N PRO A 15 19.98 31.64 -3.24
CA PRO A 15 19.03 30.92 -4.07
C PRO A 15 17.68 31.02 -3.36
N ALA A 16 16.71 31.67 -4.01
CA ALA A 16 15.33 31.56 -3.60
C ALA A 16 14.97 30.08 -3.79
N THR A 17 15.01 29.32 -2.70
CA THR A 17 14.29 28.07 -2.59
C THR A 17 12.83 28.44 -2.74
N ILE A 18 12.34 28.37 -3.98
CA ILE A 18 10.93 28.15 -4.24
C ILE A 18 10.59 26.88 -3.48
N ALA A 19 9.97 27.04 -2.31
CA ALA A 19 9.25 25.94 -1.70
C ALA A 19 8.30 25.45 -2.79
N SER A 20 8.47 24.20 -3.22
CA SER A 20 7.50 23.53 -4.07
C SER A 20 6.11 23.78 -3.48
N PRO A 21 5.06 23.97 -4.30
CA PRO A 21 3.71 23.92 -3.76
C PRO A 21 3.63 22.64 -2.93
N ILE A 22 3.23 22.79 -1.67
CA ILE A 22 2.75 21.67 -0.89
C ILE A 22 1.59 21.16 -1.74
N GLU A 23 1.81 20.15 -2.58
CA GLU A 23 0.71 19.36 -3.07
C GLU A 23 0.04 18.91 -1.80
N ASN A 24 -1.15 19.46 -1.54
CA ASN A 24 -2.11 18.86 -0.64
C ASN A 24 -2.50 17.53 -1.30
N HIS A 25 -1.57 16.58 -1.33
CA HIS A 25 -1.93 15.20 -1.33
C HIS A 25 -2.67 15.04 -0.01
N CYS A 26 -3.98 14.90 -0.09
CA CYS A 26 -4.72 14.17 0.92
C CYS A 26 -4.19 12.72 0.94
N ASP A 27 -2.95 12.54 1.41
CA ASP A 27 -2.45 11.31 1.99
C ASP A 27 -2.93 11.20 3.46
N THR A 28 -3.99 11.93 3.82
CA THR A 28 -4.79 11.57 4.97
C THR A 28 -5.62 10.34 4.56
N PRO A 29 -5.68 9.28 5.38
CA PRO A 29 -6.41 8.06 5.04
C PRO A 29 -7.92 8.32 5.11
N ALA A 30 -8.47 9.00 4.10
CA ALA A 30 -9.90 9.23 3.93
C ALA A 30 -10.67 7.91 4.04
N GLU A 31 -10.05 6.84 3.54
CA GLU A 31 -10.48 5.44 3.64
C GLU A 31 -10.84 5.01 5.07
N CYS A 32 -10.02 5.30 6.08
CA CYS A 32 -10.32 4.93 7.47
C CYS A 32 -10.99 6.04 8.27
N ALA A 33 -10.96 7.29 7.79
CA ALA A 33 -11.59 8.42 8.47
C ALA A 33 -13.12 8.29 8.60
N VAL A 34 -13.75 7.52 7.70
CA VAL A 34 -15.22 7.34 7.64
C VAL A 34 -15.69 5.95 8.06
N ILE A 35 -14.79 5.05 8.45
CA ILE A 35 -15.14 3.67 8.80
C ILE A 35 -15.25 3.52 10.32
N LEU A 36 -16.43 3.13 10.79
CA LEU A 36 -16.64 2.70 12.17
C LEU A 36 -16.50 1.17 12.24
N CYS A 37 -15.45 0.71 12.91
CA CYS A 37 -15.24 -0.72 13.13
C CYS A 37 -16.02 -1.23 14.36
N PRO A 38 -16.41 -2.53 14.37
CA PRO A 38 -17.01 -3.15 15.54
C PRO A 38 -16.02 -3.18 16.72
N THR A 39 -16.52 -3.48 17.92
CA THR A 39 -15.69 -3.58 19.14
C THR A 39 -14.48 -4.51 18.90
N ASN A 40 -13.33 -4.13 19.47
CA ASN A 40 -12.04 -4.83 19.34
C ASN A 40 -11.48 -4.90 17.91
N HIS A 41 -11.87 -3.99 17.02
CA HIS A 41 -11.27 -3.84 15.70
C HIS A 41 -10.72 -2.43 15.49
N GLN A 42 -9.69 -2.32 14.66
CA GLN A 42 -9.13 -1.06 14.18
C GLN A 42 -9.24 -0.99 12.66
N CYS A 43 -9.39 0.21 12.10
CA CYS A 43 -9.31 0.39 10.66
C CYS A 43 -7.84 0.48 10.22
N ILE A 44 -7.50 -0.25 9.17
CA ILE A 44 -6.25 -0.09 8.42
C ILE A 44 -6.56 0.14 6.95
N VAL A 45 -5.71 0.89 6.25
CA VAL A 45 -5.80 1.00 4.79
C VAL A 45 -5.10 -0.19 4.16
N ARG A 46 -5.83 -0.98 3.36
CA ARG A 46 -5.29 -2.11 2.61
C ARG A 46 -5.70 -1.98 1.16
N ASN A 47 -4.74 -1.96 0.24
CA ASN A 47 -4.99 -1.86 -1.20
C ASN A 47 -5.83 -0.63 -1.58
N GLY A 48 -5.58 0.50 -0.91
CA GLY A 48 -6.36 1.71 -1.08
C GLY A 48 -7.80 1.59 -0.59
N LYS A 49 -8.14 0.57 0.23
CA LYS A 49 -9.44 0.40 0.86
C LYS A 49 -9.35 0.31 2.38
N GLY A 50 -10.15 1.08 3.11
CA GLY A 50 -10.29 0.96 4.55
C GLY A 50 -10.88 -0.39 4.95
N THR A 51 -10.20 -1.11 5.84
CA THR A 51 -10.55 -2.47 6.26
C THR A 51 -10.47 -2.59 7.79
N CYS A 52 -11.54 -3.09 8.42
CA CYS A 52 -11.53 -3.37 9.86
C CYS A 52 -10.80 -4.69 10.14
N VAL A 53 -9.82 -4.64 11.04
CA VAL A 53 -9.02 -5.80 11.47
C VAL A 53 -9.03 -5.93 12.98
N PRO A 54 -8.92 -7.13 13.56
CA PRO A 54 -8.82 -7.29 15.02
C PRO A 54 -7.65 -6.48 15.58
N ILE A 55 -7.84 -5.83 16.73
CA ILE A 55 -6.75 -5.13 17.42
C ILE A 55 -5.66 -6.14 17.79
N GLY A 56 -4.42 -5.83 17.41
CA GLY A 56 -3.28 -6.74 17.59
C GLY A 56 -3.22 -7.89 16.57
N GLY A 57 -4.10 -7.91 15.57
CA GLY A 57 -3.93 -8.73 14.38
C GLY A 57 -2.93 -8.14 13.40
N SER A 58 -2.37 -8.97 12.52
CA SER A 58 -1.38 -8.55 11.52
C SER A 58 -1.79 -8.98 10.11
N VAL A 59 -1.54 -8.13 9.11
CA VAL A 59 -1.76 -8.49 7.70
C VAL A 59 -0.78 -9.60 7.27
N CYS A 60 -1.29 -10.63 6.59
CA CYS A 60 -0.49 -11.71 6.04
C CYS A 60 -1.03 -12.10 4.66
N GLY A 61 -0.54 -11.41 3.61
CA GLY A 61 -1.07 -11.57 2.26
C GLY A 61 -2.59 -11.45 2.21
N PRO A 62 -3.36 -12.45 1.75
CA PRO A 62 -4.82 -12.42 1.69
C PRO A 62 -5.51 -12.49 3.07
N THR A 63 -4.80 -12.93 4.11
CA THR A 63 -5.35 -13.23 5.44
C THR A 63 -4.97 -12.13 6.45
N ILE A 64 -5.80 -11.97 7.49
CA ILE A 64 -5.43 -11.23 8.70
C ILE A 64 -5.19 -12.25 9.81
N CYS A 65 -4.00 -12.26 10.39
CA CYS A 65 -3.69 -13.13 11.51
C CYS A 65 -4.43 -12.65 12.75
N ALA A 66 -5.01 -13.60 13.49
CA ALA A 66 -5.63 -13.33 14.78
C ALA A 66 -4.60 -12.77 15.78
N GLN A 67 -5.10 -12.14 16.84
CA GLN A 67 -4.25 -11.59 17.90
C GLN A 67 -3.31 -12.67 18.46
N GLY A 68 -2.03 -12.31 18.62
CA GLY A 68 -1.00 -13.22 19.14
C GLY A 68 -0.43 -14.20 18.12
N LEU A 69 -0.90 -14.19 16.87
CA LEU A 69 -0.27 -14.89 15.75
C LEU A 69 0.64 -13.95 14.95
N VAL A 70 1.61 -14.54 14.27
CA VAL A 70 2.51 -13.85 13.35
C VAL A 70 2.29 -14.35 11.92
N CYS A 71 2.52 -13.47 10.94
CA CYS A 71 2.53 -13.89 9.55
C CYS A 71 3.72 -14.82 9.31
N CYS A 72 3.43 -16.06 8.91
CA CYS A 72 4.45 -17.03 8.52
C CYS A 72 4.71 -16.90 7.02
N ASN A 73 3.68 -17.07 6.19
CA ASN A 73 3.83 -17.02 4.74
C ASN A 73 2.79 -16.07 4.15
N ALA A 74 3.25 -14.89 3.75
CA ALA A 74 2.39 -13.89 3.12
C ALA A 74 1.84 -14.40 1.79
N SER A 75 2.61 -15.15 1.00
CA SER A 75 2.14 -15.68 -0.30
C SER A 75 0.87 -16.53 -0.15
N CYS A 76 0.78 -17.28 0.94
CA CYS A 76 -0.30 -18.22 1.21
C CYS A 76 -1.28 -17.74 2.29
N GLY A 77 -1.05 -16.56 2.87
CA GLY A 77 -1.80 -16.05 4.02
C GLY A 77 -1.76 -16.97 5.25
N THR A 78 -0.63 -17.64 5.47
CA THR A 78 -0.46 -18.58 6.58
C THR A 78 0.03 -17.86 7.83
N CYS A 79 -0.73 -17.98 8.91
CA CYS A 79 -0.39 -17.44 10.23
C CYS A 79 0.07 -18.57 11.16
N THR A 80 0.99 -18.28 12.06
CA THR A 80 1.49 -19.25 13.04
C THR A 80 1.76 -18.60 14.39
N LYS A 81 2.03 -19.40 15.43
CA LYS A 81 2.48 -18.90 16.73
C LYS A 81 3.92 -18.39 16.63
N PRO A 82 4.32 -17.38 17.44
CA PRO A 82 5.70 -16.95 17.52
C PRO A 82 6.67 -18.11 17.77
N GLY A 83 7.80 -18.12 17.07
CA GLY A 83 8.85 -19.14 17.23
C GLY A 83 8.61 -20.47 16.50
N MET A 84 7.46 -20.65 15.84
CA MET A 84 7.19 -21.85 15.06
C MET A 84 7.91 -21.81 13.70
N ALA A 85 8.34 -22.97 13.22
CA ALA A 85 8.86 -23.13 11.88
C ALA A 85 7.81 -22.76 10.82
N CYS A 86 8.29 -22.25 9.69
CA CYS A 86 7.45 -21.79 8.60
C CYS A 86 8.01 -22.26 7.25
N THR A 87 7.13 -22.66 6.35
CA THR A 87 7.48 -23.00 4.97
C THR A 87 7.16 -21.83 4.04
N GLN A 88 8.16 -21.41 3.27
CA GLN A 88 8.07 -20.27 2.34
C GLN A 88 7.75 -20.71 0.92
N GLN A 89 6.71 -21.54 0.75
CA GLN A 89 6.21 -21.86 -0.59
C GLN A 89 5.53 -20.65 -1.24
N ALA A 90 5.66 -20.52 -2.55
CA ALA A 90 4.86 -19.58 -3.33
C ALA A 90 3.46 -20.19 -3.56
N CYS A 91 2.42 -19.44 -3.19
CA CYS A 91 1.03 -19.74 -3.53
C CYS A 91 0.55 -18.78 -4.61
N LEU A 92 -0.37 -19.24 -5.45
CA LEU A 92 -1.05 -18.39 -6.43
C LEU A 92 -2.07 -17.48 -5.73
N GLY A 93 -2.40 -16.37 -6.38
CA GLY A 93 -3.47 -15.47 -5.99
C GLY A 93 -4.87 -16.04 -6.28
N PRO A 94 -5.91 -15.20 -6.26
CA PRO A 94 -7.29 -15.66 -6.45
C PRO A 94 -7.51 -16.28 -7.83
N GLN A 95 -8.48 -17.19 -7.91
CA GLN A 95 -8.95 -17.69 -9.21
C GLN A 95 -9.61 -16.57 -10.01
N CYS A 96 -9.30 -16.51 -11.30
CA CYS A 96 -9.84 -15.55 -12.26
C CYS A 96 -10.21 -16.26 -13.56
N GLY A 97 -11.47 -16.68 -13.65
CA GLY A 97 -11.94 -17.52 -14.75
C GLY A 97 -11.21 -18.87 -14.75
N LYS A 98 -10.48 -19.13 -15.85
CA LYS A 98 -9.71 -20.37 -16.05
C LYS A 98 -8.27 -20.30 -15.54
N ILE A 99 -7.80 -19.15 -15.05
CA ILE A 99 -6.46 -18.97 -14.51
C ILE A 99 -6.49 -18.64 -13.02
N TYR A 100 -5.33 -18.71 -12.37
CA TYR A 100 -5.11 -18.07 -11.07
C TYR A 100 -4.25 -16.83 -11.27
N CYS A 101 -4.61 -15.76 -10.59
CA CYS A 101 -3.79 -14.56 -10.60
C CYS A 101 -2.43 -14.82 -9.92
N PRO A 102 -1.37 -14.09 -10.30
CA PRO A 102 -0.15 -14.01 -9.52
C PRO A 102 -0.45 -13.60 -8.06
N PHE A 103 0.44 -14.01 -7.14
CA PHE A 103 0.33 -13.55 -5.76
C PHE A 103 0.36 -12.02 -5.67
N GLY A 104 -0.53 -11.47 -4.85
CA GLY A 104 -0.64 -10.02 -4.64
C GLY A 104 -1.52 -9.30 -5.67
N GLU A 105 -1.98 -9.98 -6.72
CA GLU A 105 -2.94 -9.43 -7.68
C GLU A 105 -4.39 -9.81 -7.31
N THR A 106 -5.32 -9.03 -7.84
CA THR A 106 -6.77 -9.28 -7.75
C THR A 106 -7.32 -9.65 -9.12
N CYS A 107 -8.34 -10.52 -9.15
CA CYS A 107 -9.06 -10.78 -10.39
C CYS A 107 -9.83 -9.51 -10.78
N CYS A 108 -9.53 -8.97 -11.96
CA CYS A 108 -10.26 -7.84 -12.51
C CYS A 108 -11.40 -8.33 -13.40
N ASN A 109 -11.09 -9.16 -14.41
CA ASN A 109 -12.08 -9.64 -15.35
C ASN A 109 -12.04 -11.17 -15.43
N PRO A 110 -12.97 -11.88 -14.75
CA PRO A 110 -12.99 -13.33 -14.75
C PRO A 110 -13.35 -13.93 -16.12
N SER A 111 -14.06 -13.19 -16.99
CA SER A 111 -14.35 -13.66 -18.35
C SER A 111 -13.08 -13.79 -19.17
N CYS A 112 -12.14 -12.87 -18.97
CA CYS A 112 -10.89 -12.78 -19.72
C CYS A 112 -9.70 -13.41 -19.00
N GLY A 113 -9.87 -13.80 -17.73
CA GLY A 113 -8.74 -14.18 -16.87
C GLY A 113 -7.76 -13.02 -16.68
N TYR A 114 -8.25 -11.78 -16.60
CA TYR A 114 -7.39 -10.61 -16.46
C TYR A 114 -7.20 -10.25 -14.99
N CYS A 115 -5.94 -10.22 -14.57
CA CYS A 115 -5.51 -9.90 -13.21
C CYS A 115 -4.86 -8.52 -13.18
N VAL A 116 -5.05 -7.80 -12.07
CA VAL A 116 -4.47 -6.47 -11.87
C VAL A 116 -3.89 -6.34 -10.48
N LYS A 117 -2.93 -5.42 -10.33
CA LYS A 117 -2.49 -5.00 -9.00
C LYS A 117 -3.67 -4.37 -8.23
N PRO A 118 -3.67 -4.46 -6.89
CA PRO A 118 -4.73 -3.83 -6.11
C PRO A 118 -4.79 -2.32 -6.35
N GLY A 119 -6.00 -1.79 -6.54
CA GLY A 119 -6.21 -0.39 -6.95
C GLY A 119 -6.06 -0.12 -8.46
N GLY A 120 -5.68 -1.13 -9.25
CA GLY A 120 -5.63 -1.02 -10.72
C GLY A 120 -7.01 -0.84 -11.34
N GLY A 121 -7.06 -0.10 -12.46
CA GLY A 121 -8.27 0.06 -13.26
C GLY A 121 -8.74 -1.28 -13.85
N CYS A 122 -10.06 -1.41 -14.04
CA CYS A 122 -10.65 -2.65 -14.49
C CYS A 122 -11.71 -2.45 -15.56
N THR A 123 -11.67 -3.29 -16.60
CA THR A 123 -12.66 -3.34 -17.68
C THR A 123 -13.66 -4.47 -17.42
N LYS A 124 -14.90 -4.30 -17.92
CA LYS A 124 -15.99 -5.28 -17.77
C LYS A 124 -16.39 -5.92 -19.09
N GLU A 125 -15.49 -5.98 -20.08
CA GLU A 125 -15.82 -6.66 -21.33
C GLU A 125 -16.01 -8.16 -21.13
N LEU A 126 -16.82 -8.75 -22.00
CA LEU A 126 -16.99 -10.20 -22.08
C LEU A 126 -15.96 -10.74 -23.08
N CYS A 127 -15.11 -11.67 -22.63
CA CYS A 127 -14.26 -12.46 -23.51
C CYS A 127 -14.94 -13.79 -23.82
N LEU A 128 -15.10 -14.09 -25.11
CA LEU A 128 -15.76 -15.30 -25.63
C LEU A 128 -14.73 -16.33 -26.10
#